data_AF-A0A2T5DA07-F1
#
_entry.id   AF-A0A2T5DA07-F1
#
_cell.length_a   1.000
_cell.length_b   1.000
_cell.length_c   1.000
_cell.angle_alpha   90.00
_cell.angle_beta   90.00
_cell.angle_gamma   90.00
#
_symmetry.space_group_name_H-M   'P 1'
#
loop_
_entity.id
_entity.type
_entity.pdbx_description
1 polymer ?
#
loop_
_entity_poly.entity_id
_entity_poly.type
_entity_poly.pdbx_seq_one_letter_code
_entity_poly.pdbx_strand_id
1 'polypeptide(L)'
;MKQIKNIVESKEGKRIVFIAIGIFITMFSFIFYSLFFHRGTNENSGATSSSKPLSASEQRKEDLNLVERNEALVYRGIWYSDREDGMVLELKNDGTYQSTSWLTTGQYRLVDTKLVLTDKEKEEVSFELMTRLGETIFFYEDNEGNTTYFYPSVALMERTKEIIDSGGEEIDEIISQKWNDVLLQGSWTGTTMNSQVLIDFTEDTFVQRKVEDGNEISRIFYYRVISEDISETLCVLELSVTDENSAVMTFEVTLEETQFGYRMHSLPGMFLWVNDYEKPHQAVRLTQTGIFREENSSLEQLLEHRLNG
;
A
#
# COMPACT_ATOMS: atom_id res chain seq x y z
N MET A 1 20.51 -29.89 46.67
CA MET A 1 19.29 -29.34 46.04
C MET A 1 19.57 -27.94 45.53
N LYS A 2 19.62 -27.78 44.20
CA LYS A 2 19.34 -26.52 43.48
C LYS A 2 18.75 -26.96 42.14
N GLN A 3 17.51 -26.58 41.90
CA GLN A 3 16.70 -27.00 40.76
C GLN A 3 17.23 -26.42 39.45
N ILE A 4 17.24 -27.25 38.41
CA ILE A 4 17.49 -26.88 37.02
C ILE A 4 16.31 -26.01 36.58
N LYS A 5 16.57 -24.73 36.22
CA LYS A 5 15.58 -23.86 35.59
C LYS A 5 15.55 -24.13 34.09
N ASN A 6 14.34 -24.28 33.56
CA ASN A 6 14.01 -24.61 32.18
C ASN A 6 14.63 -23.64 31.16
N ILE A 7 15.14 -24.19 30.06
CA ILE A 7 15.73 -23.51 28.88
C ILE A 7 14.72 -22.68 28.07
N VAL A 8 13.46 -22.58 28.51
CA VAL A 8 12.35 -21.96 27.75
C VAL A 8 12.24 -20.44 27.98
N GLU A 9 12.96 -19.86 28.95
CA GLU A 9 12.84 -18.42 29.30
C GLU A 9 14.06 -17.56 28.97
N SER A 10 14.92 -17.95 28.03
CA SER A 10 15.95 -17.05 27.49
C SER A 10 15.62 -16.61 26.06
N LYS A 11 15.99 -15.37 25.68
CA LYS A 11 15.87 -14.83 24.30
C LYS A 11 16.49 -15.77 23.24
N GLU A 12 17.40 -16.65 23.63
CA GLU A 12 18.00 -17.67 22.76
C GLU A 12 17.21 -19.00 22.73
N GLY A 13 16.48 -19.36 23.80
CA GLY A 13 15.61 -20.55 23.83
C GLY A 13 14.39 -20.44 22.91
N LYS A 14 13.89 -19.22 22.69
CA LYS A 14 12.83 -18.94 21.70
C LYS A 14 13.30 -19.24 20.27
N ARG A 15 14.54 -18.88 19.90
CA ARG A 15 15.10 -19.16 18.56
C ARG A 15 15.13 -20.64 18.19
N ILE A 16 15.30 -21.55 19.16
CA ILE A 16 15.36 -22.99 18.89
C ILE A 16 13.97 -23.60 18.65
N VAL A 17 12.90 -23.01 19.22
CA VAL A 17 11.51 -23.39 18.89
C VAL A 17 11.08 -22.81 17.54
N PHE A 18 11.51 -21.59 17.20
CA PHE A 18 11.17 -20.94 15.93
C PHE A 18 11.83 -21.58 14.69
N ILE A 19 13.04 -22.15 14.82
CA ILE A 19 13.66 -22.91 13.71
C ILE A 19 12.88 -24.21 13.43
N ALA A 20 12.29 -24.84 14.45
CA ALA A 20 11.48 -26.04 14.25
C ALA A 20 10.12 -25.75 13.57
N ILE A 21 9.52 -24.58 13.84
CA ILE A 21 8.24 -24.16 13.24
C ILE A 21 8.45 -23.63 11.80
N GLY A 22 9.49 -22.84 11.55
CA GLY A 22 9.83 -22.35 10.21
C GLY A 22 10.19 -23.46 9.21
N ILE A 23 10.84 -24.53 9.68
CA ILE A 23 11.07 -25.74 8.87
C ILE A 23 9.76 -26.51 8.61
N PHE A 24 8.80 -26.47 9.54
CA PHE A 24 7.49 -27.12 9.37
C PHE A 24 6.59 -26.39 8.35
N ILE A 25 6.62 -25.06 8.32
CA ILE A 25 5.80 -24.22 7.41
C ILE A 25 6.37 -24.21 5.98
N THR A 26 7.70 -24.19 5.85
CA THR A 26 8.36 -24.33 4.53
C THR A 26 8.21 -25.75 3.96
N MET A 27 8.24 -26.79 4.80
CA MET A 27 7.89 -28.16 4.37
C MET A 27 6.42 -28.28 3.96
N PHE A 28 5.47 -27.66 4.66
CA PHE A 28 4.06 -27.68 4.25
C PHE A 28 3.85 -26.94 2.95
N SER A 29 4.54 -25.81 2.71
CA SER A 29 4.49 -25.06 1.45
C SER A 29 5.00 -25.89 0.27
N PHE A 30 6.10 -26.64 0.44
CA PHE A 30 6.66 -27.50 -0.62
C PHE A 30 5.81 -28.77 -0.85
N ILE A 31 5.29 -29.37 0.23
CA ILE A 31 4.40 -30.55 0.15
C ILE A 31 3.07 -30.16 -0.50
N PHE A 32 2.49 -28.99 -0.19
CA PHE A 32 1.28 -28.49 -0.83
C PHE A 32 1.48 -28.16 -2.30
N TYR A 33 2.60 -27.56 -2.69
CA TYR A 33 2.91 -27.32 -4.10
C TYR A 33 2.94 -28.63 -4.89
N SER A 34 3.51 -29.70 -4.30
CA SER A 34 3.60 -31.02 -4.95
C SER A 34 2.29 -31.84 -4.94
N LEU A 35 1.42 -31.67 -3.93
CA LEU A 35 0.18 -32.46 -3.81
C LEU A 35 -1.00 -31.84 -4.56
N PHE A 36 -1.07 -30.51 -4.65
CA PHE A 36 -2.19 -29.83 -5.32
C PHE A 36 -1.91 -29.48 -6.80
N PHE A 37 -0.66 -29.19 -7.18
CA PHE A 37 -0.32 -28.81 -8.56
C PHE A 37 0.19 -29.97 -9.44
N HIS A 38 0.15 -31.23 -8.98
CA HIS A 38 0.47 -32.41 -9.80
C HIS A 38 -0.70 -33.36 -10.07
N ARG A 39 -1.93 -33.02 -9.67
CA ARG A 39 -3.10 -33.85 -9.97
C ARG A 39 -3.75 -33.42 -11.28
N GLY A 40 -3.07 -33.71 -12.38
CA GLY A 40 -3.53 -33.32 -13.71
C GLY A 40 -2.92 -34.11 -14.86
N THR A 41 -2.60 -35.39 -14.70
CA THR A 41 -2.25 -36.25 -15.84
C THR A 41 -2.78 -37.68 -15.67
N ASN A 42 -3.94 -37.93 -16.29
CA ASN A 42 -4.18 -39.14 -17.08
C ASN A 42 -5.36 -38.91 -18.05
N GLU A 43 -4.98 -38.78 -19.32
CA GLU A 43 -5.63 -39.23 -20.56
C GLU A 43 -7.17 -39.31 -20.63
N ASN A 44 -7.81 -38.48 -21.46
CA ASN A 44 -8.09 -38.88 -22.86
C ASN A 44 -8.63 -37.72 -23.74
N SER A 45 -7.95 -37.54 -24.89
CA SER A 45 -8.43 -37.11 -26.21
C SER A 45 -9.35 -35.88 -26.42
N GLY A 46 -8.77 -34.86 -27.07
CA GLY A 46 -9.27 -34.45 -28.40
C GLY A 46 -9.89 -33.07 -28.58
N ALA A 47 -9.10 -32.01 -28.58
CA ALA A 47 -9.28 -30.85 -29.49
C ALA A 47 -7.99 -30.02 -29.54
N THR A 48 -7.29 -30.08 -30.67
CA THR A 48 -6.08 -29.30 -30.92
C THR A 48 -6.47 -27.86 -31.22
N SER A 49 -6.41 -26.96 -30.23
CA SER A 49 -6.22 -25.53 -30.48
C SER A 49 -4.76 -25.19 -30.19
N SER A 50 -3.95 -25.18 -31.24
CA SER A 50 -2.59 -24.64 -31.19
C SER A 50 -2.68 -23.12 -31.02
N SER A 51 -2.73 -22.65 -29.78
CA SER A 51 -2.37 -21.27 -29.45
C SER A 51 -0.87 -21.25 -29.18
N LYS A 52 -0.10 -20.56 -30.04
CA LYS A 52 1.30 -20.24 -29.76
C LYS A 52 1.41 -19.58 -28.37
N PRO A 53 2.46 -19.87 -27.59
CA PRO A 53 2.73 -19.09 -26.39
C PRO A 53 2.90 -17.62 -26.80
N LEU A 54 2.16 -16.75 -26.13
CA LEU A 54 2.19 -15.31 -26.35
C LEU A 54 3.59 -14.78 -26.02
N SER A 55 4.07 -13.82 -26.80
CA SER A 55 5.29 -13.11 -26.45
C SER A 55 5.05 -12.23 -25.22
N ALA A 56 6.12 -11.95 -24.46
CA ALA A 56 6.03 -11.16 -23.22
C ALA A 56 5.38 -9.77 -23.40
N SER A 57 5.42 -9.21 -24.61
CA SER A 57 4.77 -7.94 -24.96
C SER A 57 3.28 -8.09 -25.27
N GLU A 58 2.84 -9.24 -25.79
CA GLU A 58 1.43 -9.55 -26.03
C GLU A 58 0.72 -9.90 -24.72
N GLN A 59 1.38 -10.68 -23.86
CA GLN A 59 0.89 -11.00 -22.51
C GLN A 59 0.69 -9.73 -21.67
N ARG A 60 1.64 -8.79 -21.77
CA ARG A 60 1.58 -7.47 -21.13
C ARG A 60 0.40 -6.60 -21.62
N LYS A 61 0.03 -6.67 -22.90
CA LYS A 61 -1.15 -5.97 -23.44
C LYS A 61 -2.46 -6.61 -23.02
N GLU A 62 -2.48 -7.94 -22.88
CA GLU A 62 -3.67 -8.67 -22.44
C GLU A 62 -3.95 -8.41 -20.95
N ASP A 63 -2.91 -8.39 -20.12
CA ASP A 63 -3.01 -8.02 -18.69
C ASP A 63 -3.56 -6.60 -18.49
N LEU A 64 -3.11 -5.62 -19.29
CA LEU A 64 -3.65 -4.25 -19.27
C LEU A 64 -5.13 -4.18 -19.66
N ASN A 65 -5.52 -4.89 -20.73
CA ASN A 65 -6.92 -4.95 -21.17
C ASN A 65 -7.83 -5.73 -20.18
N LEU A 66 -7.25 -6.61 -19.37
CA LEU A 66 -7.95 -7.31 -18.30
C LEU A 66 -8.22 -6.37 -17.12
N VAL A 67 -7.22 -5.63 -16.66
CA VAL A 67 -7.36 -4.64 -15.57
C VAL A 67 -8.34 -3.52 -15.93
N GLU A 68 -8.33 -3.03 -17.18
CA GLU A 68 -9.32 -2.03 -17.65
C GLU A 68 -10.77 -2.55 -17.63
N ARG A 69 -10.97 -3.87 -17.59
CA ARG A 69 -12.30 -4.51 -17.51
C ARG A 69 -12.71 -4.92 -16.09
N ASN A 70 -11.75 -4.98 -15.16
CA ASN A 70 -11.99 -5.27 -13.74
C ASN A 70 -10.89 -4.60 -12.90
N GLU A 71 -11.22 -3.44 -12.33
CA GLU A 71 -10.30 -2.62 -11.52
C GLU A 71 -9.74 -3.39 -10.32
N ALA A 72 -10.47 -4.39 -9.81
CA ALA A 72 -10.02 -5.22 -8.69
C ALA A 72 -8.77 -6.07 -9.02
N LEU A 73 -8.49 -6.33 -10.30
CA LEU A 73 -7.34 -7.14 -10.73
C LEU A 73 -5.99 -6.51 -10.34
N VAL A 74 -5.95 -5.24 -9.93
CA VAL A 74 -4.75 -4.64 -9.34
C VAL A 74 -4.32 -5.37 -8.05
N TYR A 75 -5.28 -5.98 -7.34
CA TYR A 75 -5.05 -6.71 -6.09
C TYR A 75 -4.79 -8.21 -6.27
N ARG A 76 -4.72 -8.70 -7.52
CA ARG A 76 -4.44 -10.11 -7.80
C ARG A 76 -3.12 -10.54 -7.15
N GLY A 77 -3.08 -11.75 -6.60
CA GLY A 77 -1.92 -12.25 -5.87
C GLY A 77 -2.29 -13.13 -4.68
N ILE A 78 -1.27 -13.48 -3.91
CA ILE A 78 -1.41 -14.28 -2.68
C ILE A 78 -1.35 -13.33 -1.48
N TRP A 79 -2.31 -13.49 -0.59
CA TRP A 79 -2.51 -12.67 0.60
C TRP A 79 -2.54 -13.55 1.84
N TYR A 80 -1.79 -13.15 2.86
CA TYR A 80 -1.53 -13.93 4.07
C TYR A 80 -2.29 -13.33 5.24
N SER A 81 -3.10 -14.14 5.93
CA SER A 81 -3.86 -13.69 7.08
C SER A 81 -3.09 -13.82 8.38
N ASP A 82 -3.33 -12.89 9.31
CA ASP A 82 -2.85 -12.97 10.70
C ASP A 82 -3.71 -13.88 11.61
N ARG A 83 -4.74 -14.53 11.07
CA ARG A 83 -5.55 -15.51 11.80
C ARG A 83 -4.71 -16.69 12.30
N GLU A 84 -5.16 -17.30 13.40
CA GLU A 84 -4.50 -18.46 14.01
C GLU A 84 -4.40 -19.67 13.05
N ASP A 85 -5.36 -19.81 12.14
CA ASP A 85 -5.38 -20.88 11.14
C ASP A 85 -4.43 -20.63 9.95
N GLY A 86 -3.74 -19.48 9.93
CA GLY A 86 -2.76 -19.11 8.90
C GLY A 86 -3.39 -19.03 7.51
N MET A 87 -4.65 -18.59 7.44
CA MET A 87 -5.42 -18.54 6.20
C MET A 87 -4.68 -17.80 5.08
N VAL A 88 -4.73 -18.35 3.88
CA VAL A 88 -4.21 -17.73 2.67
C VAL A 88 -5.36 -17.47 1.71
N LEU A 89 -5.38 -16.28 1.12
CA LEU A 89 -6.32 -15.86 0.08
C LEU A 89 -5.56 -15.65 -1.23
N GLU A 90 -5.98 -16.29 -2.30
CA GLU A 90 -5.43 -16.07 -3.65
C GLU A 90 -6.49 -15.44 -4.53
N LEU A 91 -6.18 -14.24 -5.03
CA LEU A 91 -6.97 -13.50 -6.01
C LEU A 91 -6.38 -13.74 -7.41
N LYS A 92 -7.14 -14.42 -8.28
CA LYS A 92 -6.66 -14.87 -9.60
C LYS A 92 -6.91 -13.84 -10.71
N ASN A 93 -6.16 -13.96 -11.80
CA ASN A 93 -6.25 -13.03 -12.94
C ASN A 93 -7.61 -13.04 -13.67
N ASP A 94 -8.44 -14.07 -13.46
CA ASP A 94 -9.75 -14.21 -14.08
C ASP A 94 -10.89 -13.59 -13.25
N GLY A 95 -10.58 -12.89 -12.15
CA GLY A 95 -11.56 -12.31 -11.24
C GLY A 95 -12.13 -13.29 -10.21
N THR A 96 -11.62 -14.52 -10.16
CA THR A 96 -12.00 -15.50 -9.12
C THR A 96 -11.03 -15.52 -7.95
N TYR A 97 -11.48 -15.94 -6.78
CA TYR A 97 -10.61 -16.13 -5.62
C TYR A 97 -10.73 -17.52 -5.03
N GLN A 98 -9.70 -17.95 -4.32
CA GLN A 98 -9.72 -19.17 -3.51
C GLN A 98 -9.06 -18.91 -2.16
N SER A 99 -9.50 -19.64 -1.14
CA SER A 99 -8.91 -19.57 0.19
C SER A 99 -8.73 -20.94 0.81
N THR A 100 -7.80 -21.03 1.77
CA THR A 100 -7.50 -22.25 2.52
C THR A 100 -8.51 -22.54 3.64
N SER A 101 -9.17 -21.52 4.18
CA SER A 101 -10.14 -21.62 5.28
C SER A 101 -11.07 -20.40 5.31
N TRP A 102 -12.12 -20.44 6.14
CA TRP A 102 -13.16 -19.41 6.35
C TRP A 102 -13.97 -19.00 5.11
N LEU A 103 -13.32 -18.62 4.01
CA LEU A 103 -13.96 -18.21 2.77
C LEU A 103 -14.02 -19.36 1.76
N THR A 104 -15.19 -19.53 1.14
CA THR A 104 -15.40 -20.44 0.01
C THR A 104 -14.97 -19.75 -1.30
N THR A 105 -14.52 -20.53 -2.30
CA THR A 105 -14.13 -19.99 -3.62
C THR A 105 -15.25 -19.19 -4.28
N GLY A 106 -14.94 -18.02 -4.83
CA GLY A 106 -15.92 -17.14 -5.45
C GLY A 106 -15.34 -16.18 -6.48
N GLN A 107 -16.02 -15.06 -6.68
CA GLN A 107 -15.62 -13.93 -7.52
C GLN A 107 -15.21 -12.76 -6.62
N TYR A 108 -14.26 -11.95 -7.07
CA TYR A 108 -13.90 -10.73 -6.37
C TYR A 108 -14.05 -9.51 -7.27
N ARG A 109 -14.46 -8.41 -6.66
CA ARG A 109 -14.67 -7.12 -7.32
C ARG A 109 -14.35 -5.99 -6.37
N LEU A 110 -14.10 -4.82 -6.94
CA LEU A 110 -13.98 -3.59 -6.17
C LEU A 110 -15.35 -2.91 -6.17
N VAL A 111 -15.82 -2.50 -5.00
CA VAL A 111 -17.04 -1.71 -4.83
C VAL A 111 -16.66 -0.49 -4.03
N ASP A 112 -16.71 0.67 -4.65
CA ASP A 112 -16.14 1.90 -4.11
C ASP A 112 -14.67 1.67 -3.73
N THR A 113 -14.35 1.65 -2.43
CA THR A 113 -13.00 1.42 -1.87
C THR A 113 -12.86 0.09 -1.15
N LYS A 114 -13.82 -0.81 -1.32
CA LYS A 114 -13.84 -2.11 -0.64
C LYS A 114 -13.62 -3.24 -1.62
N LEU A 115 -12.74 -4.16 -1.26
CA LEU A 115 -12.63 -5.44 -1.96
C LEU A 115 -13.79 -6.32 -1.49
N VAL A 116 -14.69 -6.67 -2.40
CA VAL A 116 -15.85 -7.51 -2.13
C VAL A 116 -15.62 -8.89 -2.72
N LEU A 117 -15.65 -9.90 -1.86
CA LEU A 117 -15.60 -11.31 -2.21
C LEU A 117 -17.01 -11.88 -2.18
N THR A 118 -17.52 -12.32 -3.33
CA THR A 118 -18.83 -12.95 -3.48
C THR A 118 -18.66 -14.43 -3.75
N ASP A 119 -19.20 -15.28 -2.88
CA ASP A 119 -19.06 -16.72 -3.04
C ASP A 119 -20.07 -17.33 -4.04
N LYS A 120 -20.07 -18.65 -4.18
CA LYS A 120 -21.00 -19.37 -5.09
C LYS A 120 -22.46 -19.33 -4.63
N GLU A 121 -22.69 -19.15 -3.33
CA GLU A 121 -24.03 -19.02 -2.73
C GLU A 121 -24.53 -17.56 -2.75
N LYS A 122 -23.68 -16.64 -3.25
CA LYS A 122 -23.88 -15.18 -3.33
C LYS A 122 -23.80 -14.48 -1.98
N GLU A 123 -23.14 -15.09 -1.01
CA GLU A 123 -22.75 -14.41 0.22
C GLU A 123 -21.58 -13.47 -0.07
N GLU A 124 -21.59 -12.28 0.53
CA GLU A 124 -20.57 -11.26 0.31
C GLU A 124 -19.80 -10.97 1.60
N VAL A 125 -18.46 -10.94 1.47
CA VAL A 125 -17.55 -10.44 2.51
C VAL A 125 -16.82 -9.24 1.93
N SER A 126 -16.85 -8.11 2.66
CA SER A 126 -16.24 -6.86 2.22
C SER A 126 -15.03 -6.54 3.09
N PHE A 127 -13.89 -6.26 2.45
CA PHE A 127 -12.67 -5.83 3.10
C PHE A 127 -12.43 -4.35 2.84
N GLU A 128 -12.04 -3.63 3.88
CA GLU A 128 -11.50 -2.28 3.74
C GLU A 128 -10.04 -2.36 3.29
N LEU A 129 -9.66 -1.40 2.45
CA LEU A 129 -8.29 -1.28 1.99
C LEU A 129 -7.58 -0.27 2.90
N MET A 130 -6.53 -0.73 3.58
CA MET A 130 -5.71 0.09 4.47
C MET A 130 -4.26 0.10 3.98
N THR A 131 -3.48 1.07 4.43
CA THR A 131 -2.04 1.12 4.18
C THR A 131 -1.31 0.83 5.48
N ARG A 132 -0.50 -0.23 5.52
CA ARG A 132 0.42 -0.51 6.64
C ARG A 132 1.84 -0.73 6.14
N LEU A 133 2.78 -0.03 6.78
CA LEU A 133 4.19 0.00 6.42
C LEU A 133 4.41 0.26 4.91
N GLY A 134 3.57 1.11 4.33
CA GLY A 134 3.63 1.53 2.93
C GLY A 134 3.01 0.56 1.92
N GLU A 135 2.46 -0.56 2.39
CA GLU A 135 1.80 -1.56 1.55
C GLU A 135 0.30 -1.57 1.81
N THR A 136 -0.49 -1.80 0.76
CA THR A 136 -1.92 -2.02 0.92
C THR A 136 -2.15 -3.35 1.61
N ILE A 137 -2.99 -3.35 2.63
CA ILE A 137 -3.49 -4.54 3.34
C ILE A 137 -5.01 -4.57 3.28
N PHE A 138 -5.59 -5.76 3.44
CA PHE A 138 -7.04 -5.90 3.58
C PHE A 138 -7.40 -5.99 5.05
N PHE A 139 -8.44 -5.26 5.45
CA PHE A 139 -8.96 -5.25 6.80
C PHE A 139 -10.40 -5.73 6.82
N TYR A 140 -10.72 -6.58 7.78
CA TYR A 140 -12.07 -7.03 8.06
C TYR A 140 -12.32 -7.01 9.57
N GLU A 141 -13.50 -6.55 9.97
CA GLU A 141 -14.01 -6.61 11.34
C GLU A 141 -15.39 -7.28 11.31
N ASP A 142 -15.57 -8.32 12.12
CA ASP A 142 -16.88 -8.96 12.27
C ASP A 142 -17.80 -8.20 13.23
N ASN A 143 -19.07 -8.62 13.31
CA ASN A 143 -20.05 -7.98 14.20
C ASN A 143 -19.74 -8.15 15.70
N GLU A 144 -18.80 -9.00 16.06
CA GLU A 144 -18.34 -9.23 17.43
C GLU A 144 -17.09 -8.40 17.77
N GLY A 145 -16.55 -7.64 16.80
CA GLY A 145 -15.36 -6.81 16.94
C GLY A 145 -14.05 -7.57 16.75
N ASN A 146 -14.08 -8.82 16.25
CA ASN A 146 -12.85 -9.53 15.89
C ASN A 146 -12.33 -9.01 14.56
N THR A 147 -11.05 -8.66 14.54
CA THR A 147 -10.38 -8.14 13.35
C THR A 147 -9.56 -9.20 12.64
N THR A 148 -9.42 -9.07 11.33
CA THR A 148 -8.57 -9.91 10.50
C THR A 148 -7.88 -9.02 9.47
N TYR A 149 -6.58 -9.21 9.31
CA TYR A 149 -5.77 -8.50 8.34
C TYR A 149 -5.20 -9.48 7.31
N PHE A 150 -5.14 -9.06 6.06
CA PHE A 150 -4.43 -9.78 5.01
C PHE A 150 -3.28 -8.94 4.46
N TYR A 151 -2.10 -9.54 4.43
CA TYR A 151 -0.86 -8.90 4.01
C TYR A 151 -0.40 -9.46 2.66
N PRO A 152 0.17 -8.63 1.76
CA PRO A 152 0.72 -9.09 0.49
C PRO A 152 1.98 -9.96 0.65
N SER A 153 2.58 -10.02 1.84
CA SER A 153 3.70 -10.92 2.13
C SER A 153 3.76 -11.34 3.61
N VAL A 154 4.32 -12.51 3.87
CA VAL A 154 4.62 -12.99 5.23
C VAL A 154 5.59 -12.06 5.95
N ALA A 155 6.57 -11.48 5.23
CA ALA A 155 7.56 -10.57 5.82
C ALA A 155 6.90 -9.31 6.39
N LEU A 156 5.94 -8.72 5.67
CA LEU A 156 5.18 -7.57 6.14
C LEU A 156 4.31 -7.91 7.37
N MET A 157 3.65 -9.06 7.34
CA MET A 157 2.83 -9.55 8.45
C MET A 157 3.66 -9.71 9.73
N GLU A 158 4.79 -10.43 9.64
CA GLU A 158 5.68 -10.65 10.78
C GLU A 158 6.27 -9.34 11.30
N ARG A 159 6.67 -8.44 10.40
CA ARG A 159 7.19 -7.12 10.81
C ARG A 159 6.12 -6.29 11.54
N THR A 160 4.90 -6.27 11.03
CA THR A 160 3.77 -5.58 11.68
C THR A 160 3.53 -6.16 13.08
N LYS A 161 3.59 -7.48 13.21
CA LYS A 161 3.47 -8.17 14.50
C LYS A 161 4.61 -7.85 15.46
N GLU A 162 5.86 -7.86 14.99
CA GLU A 162 7.04 -7.49 15.80
C GLU A 162 6.93 -6.07 16.33
N ILE A 163 6.43 -5.15 15.51
CA ILE A 163 6.24 -3.74 15.87
C ILE A 163 5.11 -3.57 16.90
N ILE A 164 4.01 -4.30 16.74
CA ILE A 164 2.92 -4.34 17.74
C ILE A 164 3.45 -4.90 19.07
N ASP A 165 4.24 -5.98 19.02
CA ASP A 165 4.83 -6.63 20.19
C ASP A 165 5.94 -5.77 20.85
N SER A 166 6.60 -4.87 20.10
CA SER A 166 7.68 -4.00 20.60
C SER A 166 7.20 -2.72 21.29
N GLY A 167 5.90 -2.41 21.21
CA GLY A 167 5.30 -1.28 21.93
C GLY A 167 5.19 0.02 21.13
N GLY A 168 5.31 -0.01 19.81
CA GLY A 168 4.80 1.05 18.93
C GLY A 168 5.71 2.24 18.62
N GLU A 169 6.86 2.45 19.27
CA GLU A 169 7.77 3.57 18.94
C GLU A 169 8.28 3.50 17.49
N GLU A 170 8.47 2.30 16.94
CA GLU A 170 8.85 2.09 15.53
C GLU A 170 7.69 2.43 14.56
N ILE A 171 6.43 2.42 15.03
CA ILE A 171 5.26 2.83 14.23
C ILE A 171 5.32 4.33 13.96
N ASP A 172 5.58 5.14 14.98
CA ASP A 172 5.60 6.60 14.84
C ASP A 172 6.72 7.04 13.88
N GLU A 173 7.90 6.42 13.95
CA GLU A 173 8.98 6.67 12.98
C GLU A 173 8.59 6.29 11.55
N ILE A 174 7.87 5.17 11.38
CA ILE A 174 7.41 4.70 10.07
C ILE A 174 6.28 5.58 9.51
N ILE A 175 5.34 5.99 10.36
CA ILE A 175 4.26 6.93 10.01
C ILE A 175 4.85 8.30 9.69
N SER A 176 5.81 8.79 10.49
CA SER A 176 6.50 10.06 10.22
C SER A 176 7.22 9.99 8.86
N GLN A 177 7.91 8.88 8.56
CA GLN A 177 8.53 8.69 7.24
C GLN A 177 7.49 8.67 6.11
N LYS A 178 6.30 8.06 6.31
CA LYS A 178 5.19 8.13 5.35
C LYS A 178 4.89 9.58 4.97
N TRP A 179 4.65 10.40 5.99
CA TRP A 179 4.20 11.77 5.78
C TRP A 179 5.31 12.65 5.23
N ASN A 180 6.57 12.32 5.53
CA ASN A 180 7.71 12.93 4.86
C ASN A 180 7.74 12.61 3.35
N ASP A 181 7.56 11.34 2.98
CA ASP A 181 7.46 10.94 1.57
C ASP A 181 6.27 11.62 0.87
N VAL A 182 5.12 11.63 1.54
CA VAL A 182 3.91 12.31 1.07
C VAL A 182 4.10 13.82 1.01
N LEU A 183 4.92 14.45 1.83
CA LEU A 183 5.16 15.89 1.72
C LEU A 183 6.09 16.19 0.53
N LEU A 184 7.21 15.48 0.43
CA LEU A 184 8.35 15.82 -0.43
C LEU A 184 8.27 15.27 -1.86
N GLN A 185 7.57 14.16 -2.10
CA GLN A 185 7.61 13.49 -3.40
C GLN A 185 6.48 13.93 -4.34
N GLY A 186 6.82 14.47 -5.51
CA GLY A 186 5.84 14.89 -6.52
C GLY A 186 5.11 16.18 -6.18
N SER A 187 4.61 16.85 -7.21
CA SER A 187 3.96 18.16 -7.09
C SER A 187 2.55 18.04 -6.51
N TRP A 188 2.23 18.90 -5.55
CA TRP A 188 0.87 19.16 -5.09
C TRP A 188 0.16 20.03 -6.11
N THR A 189 -1.07 19.66 -6.47
CA THR A 189 -1.82 20.35 -7.53
C THR A 189 -3.12 20.94 -7.00
N GLY A 190 -3.35 22.21 -7.28
CA GLY A 190 -4.57 22.93 -6.97
C GLY A 190 -5.11 23.60 -8.24
N THR A 191 -6.40 23.97 -8.21
CA THR A 191 -7.03 24.65 -9.34
C THR A 191 -7.73 25.91 -8.89
N THR A 192 -7.56 26.96 -9.68
CA THR A 192 -8.40 28.17 -9.63
C THR A 192 -9.31 28.17 -10.85
N MET A 193 -10.21 29.16 -10.99
CA MET A 193 -11.13 29.21 -12.14
C MET A 193 -10.45 29.11 -13.51
N ASN A 194 -9.23 29.66 -13.66
CA ASN A 194 -8.55 29.80 -14.97
C ASN A 194 -7.09 29.32 -14.96
N SER A 195 -6.60 28.73 -13.88
CA SER A 195 -5.16 28.41 -13.76
C SER A 195 -4.91 27.19 -12.89
N GLN A 196 -3.88 26.43 -13.27
CA GLN A 196 -3.30 25.41 -12.41
C GLN A 196 -2.28 26.05 -11.49
N VAL A 197 -2.32 25.65 -10.22
CA VAL A 197 -1.35 26.04 -9.20
C VAL A 197 -0.66 24.80 -8.67
N LEU A 198 0.64 24.90 -8.45
CA LEU A 198 1.50 23.81 -8.04
C LEU A 198 2.30 24.19 -6.80
N ILE A 199 2.51 23.24 -5.91
CA ILE A 199 3.45 23.35 -4.80
C ILE A 199 4.40 22.16 -4.81
N ASP A 200 5.70 22.45 -4.72
CA ASP A 200 6.75 21.45 -4.59
C ASP A 200 7.54 21.71 -3.32
N PHE A 201 7.60 20.73 -2.42
CA PHE A 201 8.40 20.80 -1.20
C PHE A 201 9.77 20.16 -1.42
N THR A 202 10.80 20.75 -0.83
CA THR A 202 12.11 20.16 -0.53
C THR A 202 12.26 20.07 0.99
N GLU A 203 13.40 19.60 1.49
CA GLU A 203 13.63 19.48 2.94
C GLU A 203 13.53 20.81 3.72
N ASP A 204 13.82 21.93 3.05
CA ASP A 204 13.99 23.25 3.66
C ASP A 204 13.24 24.38 2.94
N THR A 205 12.71 24.11 1.74
CA THR A 205 11.99 25.10 0.94
C THR A 205 10.73 24.51 0.32
N PHE A 206 9.82 25.38 -0.06
CA PHE A 206 8.78 25.02 -1.01
C PHE A 206 8.60 26.09 -2.06
N VAL A 207 8.24 25.66 -3.27
CA VAL A 207 8.04 26.53 -4.42
C VAL A 207 6.57 26.53 -4.78
N GLN A 208 5.95 27.71 -4.80
CA GLN A 208 4.59 27.91 -5.30
C GLN A 208 4.67 28.40 -6.75
N ARG A 209 4.02 27.68 -7.68
CA ARG A 209 3.94 28.06 -9.11
C ARG A 209 2.50 28.23 -9.56
N LYS A 210 2.21 29.28 -10.31
CA LYS A 210 0.93 29.48 -11.01
C LYS A 210 1.18 29.60 -12.51
N VAL A 211 0.48 28.78 -13.30
CA VAL A 211 0.54 28.82 -14.76
C VAL A 211 -0.79 29.36 -15.30
N GLU A 212 -0.73 30.52 -15.95
CA GLU A 212 -1.90 31.22 -16.52
C GLU A 212 -1.54 31.76 -17.91
N ASP A 213 -2.27 31.34 -18.94
CA ASP A 213 -2.11 31.79 -20.33
C ASP A 213 -0.66 31.75 -20.85
N GLY A 214 0.09 30.70 -20.47
CA GLY A 214 1.48 30.48 -20.88
C GLY A 214 2.52 31.32 -20.11
N ASN A 215 2.09 32.12 -19.13
CA ASN A 215 2.97 32.79 -18.18
C ASN A 215 3.05 32.00 -16.88
N GLU A 216 4.26 31.84 -16.35
CA GLU A 216 4.51 31.20 -15.07
C GLU A 216 4.96 32.23 -14.04
N ILE A 217 4.28 32.25 -12.89
CA ILE A 217 4.70 33.00 -11.70
C ILE A 217 5.20 31.97 -10.69
N SER A 218 6.45 32.13 -10.24
CA SER A 218 7.07 31.26 -9.24
C SER A 218 7.56 32.07 -8.03
N ARG A 219 7.38 31.51 -6.84
CA ARG A 219 7.79 32.08 -5.54
C ARG A 219 8.38 30.99 -4.66
N ILE A 220 9.52 31.27 -4.05
CA ILE A 220 10.24 30.33 -3.18
C ILE A 220 10.06 30.78 -1.74
N PHE A 221 9.78 29.82 -0.86
CA PHE A 221 9.62 30.03 0.57
C PHE A 221 10.55 29.10 1.32
N TYR A 222 11.17 29.60 2.38
CA TYR A 222 11.92 28.76 3.31
C TYR A 222 10.99 28.31 4.43
N TYR A 223 11.11 27.07 4.87
CA TYR A 223 10.28 26.60 5.98
C TYR A 223 11.06 25.71 6.94
N ARG A 224 10.48 25.54 8.12
CA ARG A 224 10.92 24.57 9.11
C ARG A 224 9.71 23.97 9.81
N VAL A 225 9.70 22.65 9.97
CA VAL A 225 8.71 21.95 10.81
C VAL A 225 9.00 22.25 12.28
N ILE A 226 8.03 22.80 12.99
CA ILE A 226 8.07 23.11 14.43
C ILE A 226 7.57 21.92 15.23
N SER A 227 6.44 21.36 14.82
CA SER A 227 5.79 20.24 15.46
C SER A 227 5.02 19.40 14.42
N GLU A 228 4.83 18.13 14.76
CA GLU A 228 4.03 17.17 13.98
C GLU A 228 3.09 16.40 14.91
N ASP A 229 1.84 16.25 14.49
CA ASP A 229 0.87 15.33 15.08
C ASP A 229 0.47 14.32 13.99
N ILE A 230 0.83 13.05 14.20
CA ILE A 230 0.81 12.04 13.16
C ILE A 230 -0.10 10.87 13.52
N SER A 231 -0.78 10.36 12.50
CA SER A 231 -1.55 9.12 12.53
C SER A 231 -1.39 8.41 11.18
N GLU A 232 -1.93 7.19 11.06
CA GLU A 232 -1.82 6.45 9.80
C GLU A 232 -2.47 7.18 8.61
N THR A 233 -3.56 7.93 8.80
CA THR A 233 -4.34 8.55 7.72
C THR A 233 -4.32 10.08 7.71
N LEU A 234 -3.80 10.71 8.77
CA LEU A 234 -3.74 12.16 8.92
C LEU A 234 -2.38 12.59 9.52
N CYS A 235 -1.84 13.70 9.03
CA CYS A 235 -0.71 14.39 9.64
C CYS A 235 -0.97 15.91 9.70
N VAL A 236 -0.77 16.50 10.86
CA VAL A 236 -0.84 17.95 11.06
C VAL A 236 0.56 18.47 11.33
N LEU A 237 1.02 19.40 10.50
CA LEU A 237 2.34 20.02 10.57
C LEU A 237 2.20 21.50 10.95
N GLU A 238 2.93 21.92 11.98
CA GLU A 238 3.14 23.34 12.26
C GLU A 238 4.44 23.80 11.58
N LEU A 239 4.33 24.71 10.63
CA LEU A 239 5.46 25.20 9.84
C LEU A 239 5.79 26.65 10.20
N SER A 240 7.07 26.94 10.46
CA SER A 240 7.60 28.30 10.44
C SER A 240 8.05 28.62 9.02
N VAL A 241 7.38 29.53 8.34
CA VAL A 241 7.66 29.93 6.96
C VAL A 241 8.29 31.32 6.94
N THR A 242 9.36 31.47 6.16
CA THR A 242 10.02 32.75 5.90
C THR A 242 9.80 33.15 4.45
N ASP A 243 9.23 34.33 4.23
CA ASP A 243 8.99 34.88 2.89
C ASP A 243 10.21 35.62 2.33
N GLU A 244 10.09 36.10 1.08
CA GLU A 244 11.15 36.85 0.38
C GLU A 244 11.54 38.16 1.09
N ASN A 245 10.68 38.68 1.98
CA ASN A 245 10.93 39.89 2.78
C ASN A 245 11.55 39.57 4.15
N SER A 246 11.93 38.31 4.39
CA SER A 246 12.40 37.81 5.68
C SER A 246 11.36 37.92 6.81
N ALA A 247 10.07 38.03 6.47
CA ALA A 247 9.00 37.95 7.45
C ALA A 247 8.77 36.49 7.82
N VAL A 248 8.75 36.20 9.12
CA VAL A 248 8.53 34.85 9.66
C VAL A 248 7.07 34.75 10.12
N MET A 249 6.38 33.71 9.66
CA MET A 249 5.01 33.41 10.03
C MET A 249 4.88 31.92 10.34
N THR A 250 3.97 31.58 11.25
CA THR A 250 3.64 30.18 11.58
C THR A 250 2.33 29.79 10.94
N PHE A 251 2.30 28.63 10.30
CA PHE A 251 1.12 28.09 9.65
C PHE A 251 0.91 26.63 10.04
N GLU A 252 -0.35 26.20 10.02
CA GLU A 252 -0.73 24.80 10.15
C GLU A 252 -1.08 24.24 8.78
N VAL A 253 -0.54 23.07 8.46
CA VAL A 253 -0.85 22.28 7.27
C VAL A 253 -1.39 20.93 7.71
N THR A 254 -2.50 20.52 7.11
CA THR A 254 -3.04 19.18 7.27
C THR A 254 -2.79 18.38 6.00
N LEU A 255 -2.15 17.21 6.14
CA LEU A 255 -2.02 16.20 5.11
C LEU A 255 -2.98 15.04 5.45
N GLU A 256 -3.77 14.62 4.48
CA GLU A 256 -4.76 13.56 4.63
C GLU A 256 -4.61 12.54 3.50
N GLU A 257 -4.69 11.26 3.83
CA GLU A 257 -4.83 10.19 2.86
C GLU A 257 -6.31 9.95 2.56
N THR A 258 -6.67 10.05 1.28
CA THR A 258 -8.01 9.85 0.79
C THR A 258 -8.05 8.67 -0.19
N GLN A 259 -9.26 8.25 -0.57
CA GLN A 259 -9.44 7.21 -1.57
C GLN A 259 -8.85 7.53 -2.95
N PHE A 260 -8.65 8.80 -3.28
CA PHE A 260 -8.17 9.23 -4.60
C PHE A 260 -6.68 9.63 -4.60
N GLY A 261 -6.03 9.63 -3.44
CA GLY A 261 -4.67 10.14 -3.28
C GLY A 261 -4.51 10.89 -1.97
N TYR A 262 -3.61 11.85 -1.94
CA TYR A 262 -3.35 12.69 -0.78
C TYR A 262 -3.95 14.07 -0.98
N ARG A 263 -4.49 14.65 0.09
CA ARG A 263 -4.95 16.04 0.15
C ARG A 263 -4.10 16.81 1.14
N MET A 264 -3.75 18.04 0.77
CA MET A 264 -3.12 19.02 1.63
C MET A 264 -4.07 20.21 1.79
N HIS A 265 -4.33 20.60 3.03
CA HIS A 265 -5.16 21.74 3.38
C HIS A 265 -4.40 22.69 4.31
N SER A 266 -4.62 24.00 4.17
CA SER A 266 -4.13 25.02 5.09
C SER A 266 -5.19 26.07 5.40
N LEU A 267 -4.99 26.83 6.47
CA LEU A 267 -5.79 28.04 6.69
C LEU A 267 -5.48 29.11 5.60
N PRO A 268 -6.45 30.01 5.32
CA PRO A 268 -6.23 31.12 4.39
C PRO A 268 -5.01 31.96 4.74
N GLY A 269 -4.19 32.26 3.73
CA GLY A 269 -3.03 33.15 3.85
C GLY A 269 -1.68 32.45 3.94
N MET A 270 -1.66 31.12 4.09
CA MET A 270 -0.41 30.34 3.97
C MET A 270 0.05 30.25 2.50
N PHE A 271 -0.84 29.79 1.64
CA PHE A 271 -0.58 29.65 0.22
C PHE A 271 -1.16 30.85 -0.55
N LEU A 272 -0.50 31.22 -1.65
CA LEU A 272 -0.77 32.47 -2.35
C LEU A 272 -2.11 32.48 -3.10
N TRP A 273 -2.59 31.32 -3.55
CA TRP A 273 -3.68 31.25 -4.52
C TRP A 273 -4.85 30.37 -4.10
N VAL A 274 -4.57 29.18 -3.56
CA VAL A 274 -5.58 28.25 -3.03
C VAL A 274 -5.05 27.61 -1.76
N ASN A 275 -5.95 27.12 -0.92
CA ASN A 275 -5.61 26.47 0.34
C ASN A 275 -5.58 24.94 0.25
N ASP A 276 -6.15 24.40 -0.81
CA ASP A 276 -6.39 22.97 -1.00
C ASP A 276 -5.59 22.49 -2.21
N TYR A 277 -4.80 21.44 -1.99
CA TYR A 277 -4.04 20.78 -3.03
C TYR A 277 -4.23 19.27 -2.93
N GLU A 278 -4.08 18.60 -4.07
CA GLU A 278 -4.20 17.15 -4.15
C GLU A 278 -3.07 16.58 -5.00
N LYS A 279 -2.70 15.34 -4.73
CA LYS A 279 -1.86 14.54 -5.62
C LYS A 279 -2.24 13.06 -5.57
N PRO A 280 -2.13 12.34 -6.69
CA PRO A 280 -2.51 10.94 -6.75
C PRO A 280 -1.51 10.05 -6.01
N HIS A 281 -1.95 8.88 -5.54
CA HIS A 281 -1.09 7.89 -4.87
C HIS A 281 0.19 7.56 -5.64
N GLN A 282 0.07 7.43 -6.97
CA GLN A 282 1.19 7.13 -7.87
C GLN A 282 2.30 8.20 -7.89
N ALA A 283 2.05 9.41 -7.37
CA ALA A 283 3.06 10.47 -7.28
C ALA A 283 4.04 10.27 -6.12
N VAL A 284 3.76 9.34 -5.20
CA VAL A 284 4.54 9.10 -3.98
C VAL A 284 4.99 7.64 -3.95
N ARG A 285 6.28 7.44 -3.69
CA ARG A 285 6.85 6.12 -3.39
C ARG A 285 7.30 6.09 -1.94
N LEU A 286 6.55 5.40 -1.09
CA LEU A 286 6.85 5.32 0.33
C LEU A 286 8.19 4.59 0.56
N THR A 287 9.11 5.19 1.29
CA THR A 287 10.47 4.70 1.56
C THR A 287 10.62 4.09 2.95
N GLN A 288 9.49 3.78 3.60
CA GLN A 288 9.43 3.36 5.00
C GLN A 288 10.43 2.25 5.30
N THR A 289 11.32 2.60 6.24
CA THR A 289 12.60 1.99 6.58
C THR A 289 12.67 0.47 6.37
N GLY A 290 13.18 -0.01 5.23
CA GLY A 290 13.84 -1.33 5.22
C GLY A 290 13.73 -2.24 4.00
N ILE A 291 12.91 -1.97 2.98
CA ILE A 291 12.99 -2.71 1.70
C ILE A 291 12.77 -1.74 0.55
N PHE A 292 13.82 -1.55 -0.27
CA PHE A 292 13.68 -0.99 -1.60
C PHE A 292 12.70 -1.86 -2.38
N ARG A 293 11.72 -1.23 -3.04
CA ARG A 293 10.82 -1.89 -3.99
C ARG A 293 11.58 -2.33 -5.24
N GLU A 294 12.47 -3.31 -5.13
CA GLU A 294 12.80 -4.18 -6.27
C GLU A 294 11.74 -5.27 -6.34
N GLU A 295 10.51 -4.90 -6.72
CA GLU A 295 9.52 -5.78 -7.37
C GLU A 295 8.24 -5.01 -7.67
N ASN A 296 8.33 -4.00 -8.54
CA ASN A 296 7.31 -3.77 -9.58
C ASN A 296 7.78 -2.81 -10.67
N SER A 297 9.00 -3.05 -11.18
CA SER A 297 9.50 -2.43 -12.41
C SER A 297 8.60 -2.68 -13.63
N SER A 298 7.61 -3.59 -13.52
CA SER A 298 6.66 -3.87 -14.59
C SER A 298 5.54 -2.83 -14.73
N LEU A 299 5.04 -2.24 -13.63
CA LEU A 299 3.86 -1.36 -13.67
C LEU A 299 4.22 0.13 -13.81
N GLU A 300 5.31 0.57 -13.20
CA GLU A 300 5.80 1.96 -13.32
C GLU A 300 6.34 2.24 -14.73
N GLN A 301 7.02 1.26 -15.35
CA GLN A 301 7.39 1.33 -16.77
C GLN A 301 6.16 1.34 -17.71
N LEU A 302 5.01 0.83 -17.26
CA LEU A 302 3.76 0.81 -18.02
C LEU A 302 3.02 2.16 -17.99
N LEU A 303 3.09 2.90 -16.88
CA LEU A 303 2.45 4.20 -16.73
C LEU A 303 3.28 5.34 -17.35
N GLU A 304 4.62 5.29 -17.25
CA GLU A 304 5.50 6.30 -17.87
C GLU A 304 5.42 6.31 -19.41
N HIS A 305 5.16 5.16 -20.03
CA HIS A 305 5.03 5.07 -21.48
C HIS A 305 3.70 5.65 -22.02
N ARG A 306 2.70 5.87 -21.17
CA ARG A 306 1.41 6.48 -21.53
C ARG A 306 1.46 8.01 -21.53
N LEU A 307 2.38 8.61 -20.76
CA LEU A 307 2.56 10.06 -20.67
C LEU A 307 3.49 10.63 -21.75
N ASN A 308 4.33 9.77 -22.37
CA ASN A 308 5.29 10.15 -23.41
C ASN A 308 5.01 9.53 -24.78
N GLY A 309 3.78 9.03 -25.02
CA GLY A 309 3.37 8.37 -26.26
C GLY A 309 2.18 9.04 -26.93
#